data_AF-A0A8D8EXM0-F1
#
_entry.id   AF-A0A8D8EXM0-F1
#
_cell.length_a   1.000
_cell.length_b   1.000
_cell.length_c   1.000
_cell.angle_alpha   90.00
_cell.angle_beta   90.00
_cell.angle_gamma   90.00
#
_symmetry.space_group_name_H-M   'P 1'
#
loop_
_entity.id
_entity.type
_entity.pdbx_description
1 polymer ?
#
loop_
_entity_poly.entity_id
_entity_poly.type
_entity_poly.pdbx_seq_one_letter_code
_entity_poly.pdbx_strand_id
1 'polypeptide(L)'
;KNCSSKEIAEMQEAMRQKVGVDHVDLNTLEVLPFPVIIVGGKYDQFQNLDSEIKKHVCRCLRSIAHAIGAALIFYTSKNTALTKMTRDAMNYLGFGSPSNPFKTTAADHNGPIVIPFGADSWEKIGVTPTNSERIGLNYSSQIPQVGTEKVAIPDDPAKDGGFRERVIDELRALKDEELMRLLKDTEMRMKFEAVQ
;
A
#
# COMPACT_ATOMS: atom_id res chain seq x y z
N LYS A 1 20.31 8.88 1.88
CA LYS A 1 21.20 7.79 2.33
C LYS A 1 20.80 6.56 1.54
N ASN A 2 21.61 6.15 0.57
CA ASN A 2 21.33 4.94 -0.21
C ASN A 2 21.70 3.74 0.67
N CYS A 3 20.74 2.85 0.90
CA CYS A 3 20.95 1.61 1.65
C CYS A 3 21.98 0.75 0.90
N SER A 4 23.00 0.26 1.59
CA SER A 4 24.05 -0.58 1.01
C SER A 4 23.48 -1.94 0.60
N SER A 5 23.94 -2.52 -0.52
CA SER A 5 23.46 -3.84 -0.97
C SER A 5 23.63 -4.94 0.08
N LYS A 6 24.59 -4.79 1.01
CA LYS A 6 24.76 -5.68 2.17
C LYS A 6 23.62 -5.55 3.18
N GLU A 7 23.23 -4.33 3.51
CA GLU A 7 22.12 -4.06 4.45
C GLU A 7 20.81 -4.63 3.90
N ILE A 8 20.58 -4.48 2.58
CA ILE A 8 19.39 -5.06 1.92
C ILE A 8 19.38 -6.59 2.04
N ALA A 9 20.52 -7.25 1.85
CA ALA A 9 20.62 -8.71 1.98
C ALA A 9 20.36 -9.19 3.41
N GLU A 10 20.94 -8.52 4.41
CA GLU A 10 20.70 -8.82 5.84
C GLU A 10 19.22 -8.65 6.20
N MET A 11 18.59 -7.58 5.71
CA MET A 11 17.18 -7.33 5.96
C MET A 11 16.28 -8.37 5.27
N GLN A 12 16.64 -8.85 4.07
CA GLN A 12 15.91 -9.95 3.42
C GLN A 12 16.06 -11.28 4.17
N GLU A 13 17.24 -11.58 4.69
CA GLU A 13 17.45 -12.80 5.49
C GLU A 13 16.63 -12.79 6.78
N ALA A 14 16.60 -11.65 7.49
CA ALA A 14 15.75 -11.47 8.67
C ALA A 14 14.27 -11.70 8.34
N MET A 15 13.82 -11.23 7.17
CA MET A 15 12.45 -11.47 6.69
C MET A 15 12.19 -12.93 6.32
N ARG A 16 13.15 -13.61 5.67
CA ARG A 16 13.06 -15.06 5.41
C ARG A 16 12.98 -15.86 6.71
N GLN A 17 13.73 -15.48 7.74
CA GLN A 17 13.63 -16.09 9.06
C GLN A 17 12.24 -15.89 9.71
N LYS A 18 11.62 -14.71 9.53
CA LYS A 18 10.27 -14.44 10.03
C LYS A 18 9.17 -15.24 9.33
N VAL A 19 9.32 -15.48 8.02
CA VAL A 19 8.41 -16.37 7.24
C VAL A 19 8.65 -17.84 7.60
N GLY A 20 9.83 -18.17 8.11
CA GLY A 20 10.22 -19.53 8.49
C GLY A 20 11.15 -20.11 7.44
N VAL A 21 12.33 -20.54 7.88
CA VAL A 21 13.43 -21.03 7.03
C VAL A 21 13.10 -22.38 6.37
N ASP A 22 12.13 -23.11 6.91
CA ASP A 22 11.68 -24.43 6.39
C ASP A 22 10.38 -24.34 5.56
N HIS A 23 9.97 -23.14 5.16
CA HIS A 23 8.71 -22.97 4.45
C HIS A 23 8.79 -23.54 3.02
N VAL A 24 7.87 -24.45 2.69
CA VAL A 24 7.84 -25.26 1.45
C VAL A 24 7.94 -24.41 0.17
N ASP A 25 7.36 -23.21 0.22
CA ASP A 25 7.26 -22.30 -0.92
C ASP A 25 8.39 -21.26 -1.01
N LEU A 26 9.40 -21.27 -0.13
CA LEU A 26 10.44 -20.21 -0.04
C LEU A 26 11.08 -19.84 -1.38
N ASN A 27 11.31 -20.82 -2.25
CA ASN A 27 11.95 -20.61 -3.55
C ASN A 27 11.08 -19.83 -4.54
N THR A 28 9.78 -19.72 -4.27
CA THR A 28 8.80 -19.02 -5.13
C THR A 28 8.40 -17.66 -4.56
N LEU A 29 8.87 -17.31 -3.36
CA LEU A 29 8.50 -16.08 -2.67
C LEU A 29 9.43 -14.93 -3.04
N GLU A 30 8.84 -13.77 -3.36
CA GLU A 30 9.53 -12.50 -3.57
C GLU A 30 9.52 -11.68 -2.27
N VAL A 31 10.22 -12.20 -1.25
CA VAL A 31 10.23 -11.58 0.09
C VAL A 31 10.87 -10.20 0.05
N LEU A 32 10.11 -9.19 0.49
CA LEU A 32 10.58 -7.81 0.57
C LEU A 32 11.63 -7.64 1.70
N PRO A 33 12.59 -6.70 1.56
CA PRO A 33 13.60 -6.44 2.57
C PRO A 33 13.05 -5.73 3.83
N PHE A 34 11.74 -5.63 4.01
CA PHE A 34 11.13 -5.01 5.18
C PHE A 34 9.80 -5.69 5.48
N PRO A 35 9.33 -5.66 6.73
CA PRO A 35 8.10 -6.34 7.06
C PRO A 35 6.89 -5.56 6.58
N VAL A 36 6.01 -6.30 5.88
CA VAL A 36 4.79 -5.75 5.28
C VAL A 36 3.57 -6.41 5.90
N ILE A 37 2.56 -5.59 6.22
CA ILE A 37 1.22 -6.06 6.53
C ILE A 37 0.26 -5.47 5.50
N ILE A 38 -0.58 -6.33 4.94
CA ILE A 38 -1.73 -5.93 4.15
C ILE A 38 -2.94 -5.86 5.10
N VAL A 39 -3.61 -4.70 5.13
CA VAL A 39 -4.80 -4.49 5.96
C VAL A 39 -6.04 -4.36 5.07
N GLY A 40 -6.96 -5.32 5.16
CA GLY A 40 -8.26 -5.27 4.49
C GLY A 40 -9.28 -4.47 5.30
N GLY A 41 -9.51 -3.22 4.94
CA GLY A 41 -10.43 -2.34 5.66
C GLY A 41 -11.92 -2.59 5.40
N LYS A 42 -12.78 -1.96 6.21
CA LYS A 42 -14.26 -2.00 6.09
C LYS A 42 -14.82 -3.42 5.95
N TYR A 43 -14.31 -4.36 6.76
CA TYR A 43 -14.79 -5.75 6.75
C TYR A 43 -16.31 -5.86 6.96
N ASP A 44 -16.92 -4.89 7.64
CA ASP A 44 -18.36 -4.85 7.87
C ASP A 44 -19.21 -4.68 6.60
N GLN A 45 -18.64 -4.08 5.55
CA GLN A 45 -19.27 -4.04 4.21
C GLN A 45 -18.93 -5.31 3.44
N PHE A 46 -17.68 -5.75 3.53
CA PHE A 46 -17.18 -6.93 2.83
C PHE A 46 -17.91 -8.23 3.23
N GLN A 47 -18.24 -8.42 4.51
CA GLN A 47 -18.94 -9.62 4.98
C GLN A 47 -20.31 -9.83 4.33
N ASN A 48 -20.96 -8.75 3.88
CA ASN A 48 -22.30 -8.76 3.28
C ASN A 48 -22.28 -9.03 1.76
N LEU A 49 -21.11 -9.15 1.15
CA LEU A 49 -20.98 -9.50 -0.26
C LEU A 49 -21.27 -10.98 -0.51
N ASP A 50 -21.50 -11.32 -1.78
CA ASP A 50 -21.71 -12.70 -2.23
C ASP A 50 -20.54 -13.60 -1.84
N SER A 51 -20.85 -14.82 -1.43
CA SER A 51 -19.83 -15.80 -0.99
C SER A 51 -18.82 -16.14 -2.07
N GLU A 52 -19.22 -16.12 -3.34
CA GLU A 52 -18.33 -16.35 -4.48
C GLU A 52 -17.29 -15.22 -4.62
N ILE A 53 -17.76 -13.96 -4.55
CA ILE A 53 -16.89 -12.78 -4.57
C ILE A 53 -15.96 -12.79 -3.35
N LYS A 54 -16.48 -13.07 -2.15
CA LYS A 54 -15.66 -13.16 -0.94
C LYS A 54 -14.57 -14.21 -1.08
N LYS A 55 -14.91 -15.42 -1.52
CA LYS A 55 -13.96 -16.51 -1.72
C LYS A 55 -12.86 -16.10 -2.71
N HIS A 56 -13.23 -15.44 -3.81
CA HIS A 56 -12.28 -14.98 -4.81
C HIS A 56 -11.33 -13.89 -4.28
N VAL A 57 -11.87 -12.84 -3.67
CA VAL A 57 -11.09 -11.74 -3.07
C VAL A 57 -10.13 -12.29 -2.02
N CYS A 58 -10.63 -13.13 -1.13
CA CYS A 58 -9.83 -13.76 -0.08
C CYS A 58 -8.68 -14.59 -0.68
N ARG A 59 -8.96 -15.39 -1.72
CA ARG A 59 -7.94 -16.17 -2.43
C ARG A 59 -6.87 -15.27 -3.05
N CYS A 60 -7.26 -14.18 -3.71
CA CYS A 60 -6.31 -13.22 -4.31
C CYS A 60 -5.46 -12.51 -3.25
N LEU A 61 -6.07 -11.98 -2.19
CA LEU A 61 -5.34 -11.29 -1.11
C LEU A 61 -4.36 -12.22 -0.40
N ARG A 62 -4.78 -13.46 -0.14
CA ARG A 62 -3.91 -14.50 0.43
C ARG A 62 -2.73 -14.83 -0.49
N SER A 63 -2.99 -14.97 -1.79
CA SER A 63 -1.96 -15.23 -2.78
C SER A 63 -0.93 -14.09 -2.86
N ILE A 64 -1.38 -12.83 -2.81
CA ILE A 64 -0.48 -11.66 -2.83
C ILE A 64 0.32 -11.60 -1.54
N ALA A 65 -0.33 -11.74 -0.38
CA ALA A 65 0.34 -11.73 0.92
C ALA A 65 1.42 -12.81 0.99
N HIS A 66 1.11 -14.02 0.51
CA HIS A 66 2.07 -15.10 0.43
C HIS A 66 3.22 -14.78 -0.50
N ALA A 67 2.94 -14.37 -1.74
CA ALA A 67 3.95 -14.06 -2.76
C ALA A 67 5.03 -13.08 -2.27
N ILE A 68 4.65 -12.06 -1.50
CA ILE A 68 5.57 -11.03 -0.98
C ILE A 68 6.11 -11.33 0.42
N GLY A 69 5.65 -12.41 1.06
CA GLY A 69 5.97 -12.75 2.45
C GLY A 69 5.37 -11.77 3.48
N ALA A 70 4.21 -11.18 3.20
CA ALA A 70 3.50 -10.27 4.09
C ALA A 70 2.49 -11.00 4.98
N ALA A 71 2.11 -10.35 6.08
CA ALA A 71 0.93 -10.74 6.85
C ALA A 71 -0.34 -10.08 6.28
N LEU A 72 -1.50 -10.73 6.45
CA LEU A 72 -2.80 -10.21 6.01
C LEU A 72 -3.75 -10.14 7.21
N ILE A 73 -4.35 -8.97 7.44
CA ILE A 73 -5.30 -8.76 8.54
C ILE A 73 -6.53 -8.00 8.03
N PHE A 74 -7.72 -8.50 8.35
CA PHE A 74 -8.95 -7.76 8.13
C PHE A 74 -9.28 -6.83 9.31
N TYR A 75 -9.77 -5.64 8.97
CA TYR A 75 -10.04 -4.55 9.89
C TYR A 75 -11.47 -4.02 9.70
N THR A 76 -12.16 -3.78 10.82
CA THR A 76 -13.37 -2.98 10.87
C THR A 76 -13.44 -2.22 12.20
N SER A 77 -13.93 -0.99 12.16
CA SER A 77 -14.16 -0.15 13.34
C SER A 77 -15.29 -0.67 14.23
N LYS A 78 -16.18 -1.52 13.68
CA LYS A 78 -17.32 -2.10 14.43
C LYS A 78 -16.90 -3.25 15.34
N ASN A 79 -15.73 -3.83 15.13
CA ASN A 79 -15.23 -4.94 15.93
C ASN A 79 -13.97 -4.52 16.71
N THR A 80 -14.10 -4.45 18.02
CA THR A 80 -13.02 -4.04 18.94
C THR A 80 -11.85 -5.03 18.93
N ALA A 81 -12.10 -6.32 18.72
CA ALA A 81 -11.04 -7.34 18.65
C ALA A 81 -10.15 -7.15 17.42
N LEU A 82 -10.74 -6.94 16.25
CA LEU A 82 -9.99 -6.71 15.00
C LEU A 82 -9.23 -5.38 15.03
N THR A 83 -9.83 -4.34 15.60
CA THR A 83 -9.16 -3.04 15.81
C THR A 83 -7.97 -3.17 16.74
N LYS A 84 -8.13 -3.88 17.87
CA LYS A 84 -7.04 -4.13 18.81
C LYS A 84 -5.91 -4.92 18.15
N MET A 85 -6.24 -5.99 17.44
CA MET A 85 -5.27 -6.84 16.75
C MET A 85 -4.46 -6.07 15.70
N THR A 86 -5.11 -5.20 14.91
CA THR A 86 -4.42 -4.36 13.92
C THR A 86 -3.46 -3.36 14.60
N ARG A 87 -3.89 -2.73 15.70
CA ARG A 87 -3.04 -1.82 16.48
C ARG A 87 -1.85 -2.56 17.10
N ASP A 88 -2.09 -3.74 17.66
CA ASP A 88 -1.05 -4.57 18.25
C ASP A 88 -0.05 -5.04 17.17
N ALA A 89 -0.52 -5.32 15.95
CA ALA A 89 0.34 -5.68 14.81
C ALA A 89 1.25 -4.52 14.40
N MET A 90 0.70 -3.31 14.28
CA MET A 90 1.50 -2.11 14.01
C MET A 90 2.51 -1.84 15.13
N ASN A 91 2.12 -1.98 16.39
CA ASN A 91 3.02 -1.78 17.52
C ASN A 91 4.12 -2.84 17.61
N TYR A 92 3.79 -4.09 17.31
CA TYR A 92 4.75 -5.19 17.25
C TYR A 92 5.82 -4.93 16.19
N LEU A 93 5.41 -4.46 15.01
CA LEU A 93 6.32 -4.21 13.89
C LEU A 93 7.10 -2.90 14.00
N GLY A 94 6.48 -1.84 14.50
CA GLY A 94 7.11 -0.53 14.65
C GLY A 94 7.97 -0.40 15.90
N PHE A 95 7.61 -1.07 16.99
CA PHE A 95 8.23 -0.86 18.31
C PHE A 95 8.71 -2.15 18.99
N GLY A 96 8.52 -3.33 18.37
CA GLY A 96 8.94 -4.60 18.97
C GLY A 96 8.15 -4.98 20.22
N SER A 97 6.88 -4.57 20.31
CA SER A 97 6.01 -4.86 21.46
C SER A 97 5.97 -6.36 21.81
N PRO A 98 5.90 -6.77 23.09
CA PRO A 98 5.81 -8.18 23.48
C PRO A 98 4.45 -8.83 23.17
N SER A 99 3.42 -8.01 22.85
CA SER A 99 2.16 -8.52 22.31
C SER A 99 2.43 -9.10 20.93
N ASN A 100 2.35 -10.43 20.79
CA ASN A 100 2.47 -11.10 19.50
C ASN A 100 1.05 -11.35 18.93
N PRO A 101 0.55 -10.48 18.03
CA PRO A 101 -0.78 -10.60 17.45
C PRO A 101 -0.88 -11.70 16.39
N PHE A 102 0.26 -12.27 15.98
CA PHE A 102 0.39 -13.24 14.90
C PHE A 102 0.29 -14.70 15.37
N LYS A 103 -0.26 -14.95 16.57
CA LYS A 103 -0.46 -16.32 17.10
C LYS A 103 -1.68 -17.02 16.51
N THR A 104 -2.67 -16.26 16.05
CA THR A 104 -3.93 -16.80 15.55
C THR A 104 -3.92 -16.77 14.03
N THR A 105 -4.22 -17.90 13.40
CA THR A 105 -4.46 -17.99 11.96
C THR A 105 -5.93 -18.24 11.70
N ALA A 106 -6.55 -17.38 10.91
CA ALA A 106 -7.93 -17.49 10.45
C ALA A 106 -7.93 -17.31 8.92
N ALA A 107 -8.09 -18.41 8.19
CA ALA A 107 -8.00 -18.44 6.73
C ALA A 107 -9.37 -18.64 6.04
N ASP A 108 -10.45 -18.81 6.83
CA ASP A 108 -11.80 -19.03 6.32
C ASP A 108 -12.39 -17.74 5.73
N HIS A 109 -12.95 -17.85 4.53
CA HIS A 109 -13.60 -16.75 3.82
C HIS A 109 -14.95 -16.34 4.44
N ASN A 110 -15.53 -17.15 5.33
CA ASN A 110 -16.76 -16.80 6.04
C ASN A 110 -16.51 -15.81 7.19
N GLY A 111 -15.27 -15.70 7.65
CA GLY A 111 -14.86 -14.87 8.77
C GLY A 111 -13.81 -13.82 8.39
N PRO A 112 -13.41 -12.99 9.36
CA PRO A 112 -12.30 -12.07 9.17
C PRO A 112 -10.99 -12.85 9.01
N ILE A 113 -10.25 -12.54 7.95
CA ILE A 113 -8.97 -13.20 7.66
C ILE A 113 -7.87 -12.61 8.53
N VAL A 114 -7.08 -13.50 9.11
CA VAL A 114 -5.87 -13.21 9.89
C VAL A 114 -4.82 -14.22 9.50
N ILE A 115 -3.83 -13.81 8.74
CA ILE A 115 -2.76 -14.68 8.27
C ILE A 115 -1.44 -14.06 8.71
N PRO A 116 -0.75 -14.69 9.68
CA PRO A 116 0.56 -14.26 10.09
C PRO A 116 1.63 -14.63 9.04
N PHE A 117 2.81 -14.04 9.19
CA PHE A 117 3.96 -14.31 8.33
C PHE A 117 4.23 -15.82 8.25
N GLY A 118 4.25 -16.37 7.03
CA GLY A 118 4.61 -17.76 6.77
C GLY A 118 3.61 -18.84 7.20
N ALA A 119 2.39 -18.48 7.64
CA ALA A 119 1.38 -19.48 8.01
C ALA A 119 0.59 -20.04 6.82
N ASP A 120 0.62 -19.33 5.68
CA ASP A 120 -0.09 -19.72 4.47
C ASP A 120 0.80 -20.48 3.49
N SER A 121 0.22 -21.25 2.57
CA SER A 121 0.96 -21.95 1.52
C SER A 121 0.16 -22.00 0.23
N TRP A 122 0.82 -22.20 -0.92
CA TRP A 122 0.14 -22.30 -2.20
C TRP A 122 -0.90 -23.43 -2.23
N GLU A 123 -0.59 -24.55 -1.57
CA GLU A 123 -1.51 -25.68 -1.39
C GLU A 123 -2.74 -25.30 -0.55
N LYS A 124 -2.57 -24.60 0.57
CA LYS A 124 -3.68 -24.14 1.45
C LYS A 124 -4.55 -23.07 0.79
N ILE A 125 -3.99 -22.29 -0.13
CA ILE A 125 -4.72 -21.30 -0.93
C ILE A 125 -5.41 -22.00 -2.13
N GLY A 126 -4.89 -23.15 -2.56
CA GLY A 126 -5.38 -23.91 -3.70
C GLY A 126 -5.02 -23.28 -5.04
N VAL A 127 -3.92 -22.53 -5.12
CA VAL A 127 -3.41 -21.91 -6.36
C VAL A 127 -2.05 -22.50 -6.72
N THR A 128 -1.73 -22.49 -8.01
CA THR A 128 -0.37 -22.76 -8.46
C THR A 128 0.53 -21.58 -8.10
N PRO A 129 1.80 -21.81 -7.74
CA PRO A 129 2.77 -20.74 -7.52
C PRO A 129 2.77 -19.75 -8.69
N THR A 130 2.59 -18.47 -8.39
CA THR A 130 2.48 -17.41 -9.41
C THR A 130 2.95 -16.07 -8.86
N ASN A 131 3.30 -15.15 -9.75
CA ASN A 131 3.70 -13.79 -9.37
C ASN A 131 2.49 -12.89 -9.04
N SER A 132 2.77 -11.79 -8.34
CA SER A 132 1.79 -10.78 -7.91
C SER A 132 0.99 -10.19 -9.08
N GLU A 133 1.62 -10.00 -10.24
CA GLU A 133 1.01 -9.44 -11.45
C GLU A 133 -0.11 -10.34 -12.00
N ARG A 134 0.15 -11.64 -12.14
CA ARG A 134 -0.86 -12.61 -12.60
C ARG A 134 -2.02 -12.75 -11.63
N ILE A 135 -1.77 -12.62 -10.33
CA ILE A 135 -2.83 -12.62 -9.32
C ILE A 135 -3.73 -11.39 -9.51
N GLY A 136 -3.15 -10.22 -9.76
CA GLY A 136 -3.89 -8.98 -10.05
C GLY A 136 -4.73 -9.05 -11.32
N LEU A 137 -4.21 -9.68 -12.38
CA LEU A 137 -4.96 -9.93 -13.62
C LEU A 137 -6.16 -10.86 -13.37
N ASN A 138 -5.95 -11.94 -12.60
CA ASN A 138 -7.00 -12.89 -12.26
C ASN A 138 -8.11 -12.23 -11.41
N TYR A 139 -7.73 -11.35 -10.48
CA TYR A 139 -8.68 -10.54 -9.71
C TYR A 139 -9.54 -9.64 -10.62
N SER A 140 -8.89 -8.86 -11.48
CA SER A 140 -9.57 -7.91 -12.38
C SER A 140 -10.47 -8.59 -13.42
N SER A 141 -10.17 -9.84 -13.80
CA SER A 141 -10.99 -10.59 -14.75
C SER A 141 -12.33 -11.06 -14.17
N GLN A 142 -12.41 -11.29 -12.86
CA GLN A 142 -13.60 -11.86 -12.20
C GLN A 142 -14.41 -10.80 -11.45
N ILE A 143 -13.79 -9.71 -11.05
CA ILE A 143 -14.45 -8.62 -10.32
C ILE A 143 -14.38 -7.36 -11.19
N PRO A 144 -15.53 -6.93 -11.75
CA PRO A 144 -15.61 -5.70 -12.52
C PRO A 144 -15.07 -4.55 -11.67
N GLN A 145 -14.00 -3.90 -12.15
CA GLN A 145 -13.48 -2.71 -11.50
C GLN A 145 -14.49 -1.58 -11.76
N VAL A 146 -15.31 -1.29 -10.76
CA VAL A 146 -16.12 -0.07 -10.78
C VAL A 146 -15.12 1.07 -10.75
N GLY A 147 -15.02 1.82 -11.85
CA GLY A 147 -14.14 2.98 -11.90
C GLY A 147 -14.49 3.88 -10.73
N THR A 148 -13.57 4.01 -9.77
CA THR A 148 -13.67 5.05 -8.76
C THR A 148 -13.86 6.34 -9.54
N GLU A 149 -14.99 7.03 -9.36
CA GLU A 149 -15.14 8.37 -9.91
C GLU A 149 -13.88 9.10 -9.50
N LYS A 150 -13.06 9.48 -10.49
CA LYS A 150 -11.85 10.21 -10.21
C LYS A 150 -12.35 11.48 -9.54
N VAL A 151 -12.21 11.56 -8.22
CA VAL A 151 -12.21 12.85 -7.54
C VAL A 151 -11.14 13.60 -8.30
N ALA A 152 -11.55 14.55 -9.14
CA ALA A 152 -10.64 15.34 -9.93
C ALA A 152 -9.89 16.19 -8.92
N ILE A 153 -8.80 15.64 -8.39
CA ILE A 153 -7.81 16.41 -7.66
C ILE A 153 -7.29 17.37 -8.72
N PRO A 154 -7.57 18.69 -8.61
CA PRO A 154 -7.08 19.64 -9.59
C PRO A 154 -5.57 19.48 -9.68
N ASP A 155 -5.00 19.43 -10.89
CA ASP A 155 -3.55 19.30 -11.09
C ASP A 155 -2.75 20.39 -10.36
N ASP A 156 -3.43 21.51 -10.06
CA ASP A 156 -2.89 22.62 -9.30
C ASP A 156 -3.77 22.91 -8.06
N PRO A 157 -3.30 22.56 -6.84
CA PRO A 157 -3.97 22.90 -5.59
C PRO A 157 -4.19 24.42 -5.41
N ALA A 158 -3.40 25.25 -6.09
CA ALA A 158 -3.58 26.70 -6.06
C ALA A 158 -4.81 27.19 -6.83
N LYS A 159 -5.39 26.35 -7.71
CA LYS A 159 -6.61 26.65 -8.47
C LYS A 159 -7.86 26.08 -7.84
N ASP A 160 -7.73 25.37 -6.73
CA ASP A 160 -8.86 24.80 -6.01
C ASP A 160 -9.57 25.91 -5.20
N GLY A 161 -10.86 26.09 -5.51
CA GLY A 161 -11.71 27.08 -4.84
C GLY A 161 -11.86 26.86 -3.33
N GLY A 162 -11.61 25.64 -2.84
CA GLY A 162 -11.64 25.29 -1.42
C GLY A 162 -10.45 25.82 -0.61
N PHE A 163 -9.37 26.25 -1.26
CA PHE A 163 -8.14 26.75 -0.62
C PHE A 163 -7.91 28.24 -0.87
N ARG A 164 -8.96 29.00 -1.25
CA ARG A 164 -8.86 30.44 -1.47
C ARG A 164 -8.57 31.18 -0.18
N GLU A 165 -7.41 31.79 -0.10
CA GLU A 165 -6.96 32.57 1.03
C GLU A 165 -6.57 33.96 0.54
N ARG A 166 -7.47 34.93 0.78
CA ARG A 166 -7.38 36.27 0.19
C ARG A 166 -5.98 36.91 0.30
N VAL A 167 -5.36 36.83 1.48
CA VAL A 167 -4.03 37.43 1.70
C VAL A 167 -2.93 36.68 0.93
N ILE A 168 -2.98 35.35 0.91
CA ILE A 168 -2.00 34.52 0.21
C ILE A 168 -2.14 34.68 -1.30
N ASP A 169 -3.37 34.74 -1.80
CA ASP A 169 -3.69 34.92 -3.21
C ASP A 169 -3.25 36.31 -3.71
N GLU A 170 -3.47 37.37 -2.92
CA GLU A 170 -2.99 38.73 -3.21
C GLU A 170 -1.45 38.79 -3.25
N LEU A 171 -0.76 38.18 -2.29
CA LEU A 171 0.71 38.12 -2.25
C LEU A 171 1.30 37.32 -3.42
N ARG A 172 0.66 36.21 -3.80
CA ARG A 172 1.07 35.41 -4.96
C ARG A 172 0.93 36.21 -6.25
N ALA A 173 -0.21 36.85 -6.47
CA ALA A 173 -0.44 37.67 -7.66
C ALA A 173 0.60 38.79 -7.82
N LEU A 174 1.00 39.42 -6.70
CA LEU A 174 2.04 40.45 -6.71
C LEU A 174 3.42 39.88 -7.07
N LYS A 175 3.75 38.67 -6.58
CA LYS A 175 5.00 37.99 -6.93
C LYS A 175 5.05 37.50 -8.38
N ASP A 176 3.93 37.03 -8.92
CA ASP A 176 3.83 36.64 -10.32
C ASP A 176 4.00 37.87 -11.25
N GLU A 177 3.46 39.02 -10.86
CA GLU A 177 3.67 40.28 -11.60
C GLU A 177 5.14 40.74 -11.55
N GLU A 178 5.78 40.66 -10.38
CA GLU A 178 7.20 40.98 -10.21
C GLU A 178 8.08 40.06 -11.08
N LEU A 179 7.78 38.76 -11.09
CA LEU A 179 8.49 37.78 -11.91
C LEU A 179 8.35 38.08 -13.41
N MET A 180 7.15 38.41 -13.88
CA MET A 180 6.93 38.77 -15.29
C MET A 180 7.73 40.01 -15.70
N ARG A 181 7.83 41.02 -14.82
CA ARG A 181 8.66 42.20 -15.07
C ARG A 181 10.14 41.83 -15.18
N LEU A 182 10.64 41.02 -14.25
CA LEU A 182 12.03 40.55 -14.27
C LEU A 182 12.35 39.74 -15.52
N LEU A 183 11.45 38.83 -15.94
CA LEU A 183 11.63 38.05 -17.16
C LEU A 183 11.74 38.95 -18.39
N LYS A 184 10.83 39.92 -18.51
CA LYS A 184 10.84 40.89 -19.61
C LYS A 184 12.12 41.73 -19.62
N ASP A 185 12.55 42.24 -18.47
CA ASP A 185 13.78 43.02 -18.35
C ASP A 185 15.03 42.17 -18.69
N THR A 186 15.05 40.92 -18.25
CA THR A 186 16.14 39.98 -18.57
C THR A 186 16.17 39.67 -20.07
N GLU A 187 15.02 39.40 -20.68
CA GLU A 187 14.92 39.14 -22.12
C GLU A 187 15.37 40.35 -22.95
N MET A 188 14.97 41.56 -22.55
CA MET A 188 15.39 42.79 -23.21
C MET A 188 16.90 42.99 -23.09
N ARG A 189 17.49 42.79 -21.90
CA ARG A 189 18.95 42.88 -21.68
C ARG A 189 19.72 41.87 -22.54
N MET A 190 19.27 40.61 -22.59
CA MET A 190 19.86 39.58 -23.44
C MET A 190 19.81 39.95 -24.93
N LYS A 191 18.70 40.54 -25.39
CA LYS A 191 18.57 41.04 -26.77
C LYS A 191 19.52 42.21 -27.06
N PHE A 192 19.78 43.09 -26.10
CA PHE A 192 20.73 44.19 -26.25
C PHE A 192 22.18 43.70 -26.28
N GLU A 193 22.56 42.75 -25.43
CA GLU A 193 23.91 42.16 -25.40
C GLU A 193 24.20 41.31 -26.65
N ALA A 194 23.20 40.66 -27.25
CA ALA A 194 23.36 39.86 -28.47
C ALA A 194 23.54 40.69 -29.76
N VAL A 195 23.36 42.01 -29.71
CA VAL A 195 23.46 42.94 -30.86
C VAL A 195 24.74 43.78 -30.82
N GLN A 196 25.54 43.67 -29.73
CA GLN A 196 26.87 44.27 -29.60
C GLN A 196 27.97 43.31 -30.04
#